data_AF-Q95XX6-F1
#
_entry.id   AF-Q95XX6-F1
#
_cell.length_a   1.000
_cell.length_b   1.000
_cell.length_c   1.000
_cell.angle_alpha   90.00
_cell.angle_beta   90.00
_cell.angle_gamma   90.00
#
_symmetry.space_group_name_H-M   'P 1'
#
loop_
_entity.id
_entity.type
_entity.pdbx_description
1 polymer ?
#
loop_
_entity_poly.entity_id
_entity_poly.type
_entity_poly.pdbx_seq_one_letter_code
_entity_poly.pdbx_strand_id
1 'polypeptide(L)'
;MTRVISLFLLCSLSAYVASDQIVVGALQKIFPYAAAAKVKTLTTNVNKQTTIAKAKTAVKNWVPKNWKAANAKPDAKNQLSKQAYAQNKALTFIDYRYSLKKYINYLYNQAISTKYLTKAEANNMKTMFWAADTKANNNYTVTCQTFMMEAMQKIKKTPTIQDSVTDLTGKFAKANAKDYANLQWTL
;
A
#
# COMPACT_ATOMS: atom_id res chain seq x y z
N MET A 1 -19.39 -35.80 1.70
CA MET A 1 -19.52 -34.32 1.61
C MET A 1 -18.36 -33.56 2.28
N THR A 2 -17.20 -34.17 2.50
CA THR A 2 -16.09 -33.51 3.24
C THR A 2 -15.08 -32.79 2.34
N ARG A 3 -14.95 -33.19 1.06
CA ARG A 3 -13.95 -32.61 0.13
C ARG A 3 -14.33 -31.24 -0.46
N VAL A 4 -15.62 -30.93 -0.59
CA VAL A 4 -16.09 -29.66 -1.19
C VAL A 4 -15.91 -28.50 -0.21
N ILE A 5 -16.10 -28.73 1.09
CA ILE A 5 -15.92 -27.71 2.13
C ILE A 5 -14.44 -27.28 2.19
N SER A 6 -13.50 -28.22 2.08
CA SER A 6 -12.06 -27.88 2.09
C SER A 6 -11.65 -27.00 0.92
N LEU A 7 -12.21 -27.20 -0.28
CA LEU A 7 -11.85 -26.39 -1.45
C LEU A 7 -12.40 -24.96 -1.34
N PHE A 8 -13.63 -24.78 -0.85
CA PHE A 8 -14.19 -23.44 -0.62
C PHE A 8 -13.48 -22.69 0.51
N LEU A 9 -13.02 -23.38 1.56
CA LEU A 9 -12.24 -22.77 2.63
C LEU A 9 -10.81 -22.40 2.17
N LEU A 10 -10.17 -23.23 1.34
CA LEU A 10 -8.87 -22.91 0.74
C LEU A 10 -8.98 -21.79 -0.31
N CYS A 11 -10.04 -21.78 -1.11
CA CYS A 11 -10.32 -20.70 -2.05
C CYS A 11 -10.61 -19.38 -1.31
N SER A 12 -11.36 -19.39 -0.21
CA SER A 12 -11.57 -18.19 0.59
C SER A 12 -10.30 -17.72 1.33
N LEU A 13 -9.42 -18.64 1.76
CA LEU A 13 -8.10 -18.26 2.30
C LEU A 13 -7.15 -17.72 1.21
N SER A 14 -7.18 -18.27 -0.01
CA SER A 14 -6.34 -17.78 -1.12
C SER A 14 -6.89 -16.50 -1.77
N ALA A 15 -8.21 -16.29 -1.69
CA ALA A 15 -8.90 -15.10 -2.19
C ALA A 15 -8.98 -13.99 -1.13
N TYR A 16 -8.64 -14.28 0.14
CA TYR A 16 -8.21 -13.26 1.10
C TYR A 16 -6.81 -12.75 0.74
N VAL A 17 -6.62 -12.40 -0.53
CA VAL A 17 -5.63 -11.44 -0.95
C VAL A 17 -5.98 -10.18 -0.17
N ALA A 18 -5.28 -9.97 0.94
CA ALA A 18 -5.52 -8.81 1.79
C ALA A 18 -5.51 -7.57 0.88
N SER A 19 -6.59 -6.78 0.91
CA SER A 19 -6.79 -5.65 -0.01
C SER A 19 -5.69 -4.59 0.12
N ASP A 20 -4.88 -4.67 1.18
CA ASP A 20 -3.78 -3.76 1.51
C ASP A 20 -2.42 -4.16 0.93
N GLN A 21 -2.39 -5.13 0.02
CA GLN A 21 -1.18 -5.65 -0.61
C GLN A 21 -0.49 -4.65 -1.53
N ILE A 22 0.84 -4.80 -1.61
CA ILE A 22 1.65 -4.13 -2.64
C ILE A 22 1.39 -4.81 -3.98
N VAL A 23 1.15 -4.02 -5.02
CA VAL A 23 1.06 -4.52 -6.40
C VAL A 23 2.44 -4.63 -7.04
N VAL A 24 2.62 -5.62 -7.92
CA VAL A 24 3.91 -5.87 -8.59
C VAL A 24 4.39 -4.63 -9.35
N GLY A 25 3.48 -3.89 -9.98
CA GLY A 25 3.79 -2.66 -10.72
C GLY A 25 4.48 -1.59 -9.88
N ALA A 26 4.19 -1.50 -8.58
CA ALA A 26 4.83 -0.52 -7.70
C ALA A 26 6.32 -0.81 -7.52
N LEU A 27 6.68 -2.07 -7.22
CA LEU A 27 8.10 -2.45 -7.10
C LEU A 27 8.80 -2.50 -8.45
N GLN A 28 8.09 -2.81 -9.55
CA GLN A 28 8.67 -2.78 -10.89
C GLN A 28 9.10 -1.37 -11.30
N LYS A 29 8.37 -0.34 -10.88
CA LYS A 29 8.78 1.06 -11.10
C LYS A 29 10.06 1.40 -10.33
N ILE A 30 10.28 0.83 -9.15
CA ILE A 30 11.50 1.02 -8.34
C ILE A 30 12.69 0.23 -8.91
N PHE A 31 12.42 -0.95 -9.48
CA PHE A 31 13.43 -1.85 -10.06
C PHE A 31 13.20 -2.03 -11.56
N PRO A 32 13.31 -0.97 -12.39
CA PRO A 32 12.98 -1.03 -13.81
C PRO A 32 13.90 -1.97 -14.60
N TYR A 33 15.11 -2.24 -14.08
CA TYR A 33 16.10 -3.11 -14.72
C TYR A 33 16.05 -4.56 -14.24
N ALA A 34 15.25 -4.88 -13.22
CA ALA A 34 15.10 -6.23 -12.72
C ALA A 34 14.16 -7.05 -13.61
N ALA A 35 14.42 -8.36 -13.70
CA ALA A 35 13.51 -9.28 -14.39
C ALA A 35 12.13 -9.31 -13.70
N ALA A 36 11.06 -9.16 -14.48
CA ALA A 36 9.69 -9.06 -13.95
C ALA A 36 9.29 -10.24 -13.03
N ALA A 37 9.72 -11.47 -13.36
CA ALA A 37 9.49 -12.64 -12.52
C ALA A 37 10.16 -12.53 -11.14
N LYS A 38 11.35 -11.93 -11.07
CA LYS A 38 12.05 -11.70 -9.80
C LYS A 38 11.37 -10.60 -8.98
N VAL A 39 10.86 -9.56 -9.62
CA VAL A 39 10.07 -8.50 -8.95
C VAL A 39 8.77 -9.09 -8.39
N LYS A 40 8.05 -9.91 -9.17
CA LYS A 40 6.85 -10.63 -8.69
C LYS A 40 7.15 -11.50 -7.46
N THR A 41 8.30 -12.18 -7.46
CA THR A 41 8.76 -12.97 -6.30
C THR A 41 9.03 -12.08 -5.09
N LEU A 42 9.69 -10.93 -5.28
CA LEU A 42 9.90 -9.95 -4.21
C LEU A 42 8.58 -9.44 -3.65
N THR A 43 7.65 -9.00 -4.50
CA THR A 43 6.33 -8.51 -4.08
C THR A 43 5.60 -9.54 -3.23
N THR A 44 5.59 -10.80 -3.67
CA THR A 44 4.98 -11.91 -2.93
C THR A 44 5.64 -12.11 -1.58
N ASN A 45 6.98 -12.09 -1.53
CA ASN A 45 7.73 -12.29 -0.29
C ASN A 45 7.53 -11.13 0.70
N VAL A 46 7.47 -9.90 0.23
CA VAL A 46 7.20 -8.70 1.05
C VAL A 46 5.77 -8.74 1.60
N ASN A 47 4.77 -9.05 0.78
CA ASN A 47 3.36 -9.11 1.21
C ASN A 47 3.09 -10.21 2.26
N LYS A 48 3.93 -11.26 2.31
CA LYS A 48 3.86 -12.30 3.34
C LYS A 48 4.41 -11.87 4.71
N GLN A 49 5.13 -10.75 4.78
CA GLN A 49 5.75 -10.32 6.04
C GLN A 49 4.73 -9.60 6.92
N THR A 50 4.70 -9.96 8.20
CA THR A 50 3.81 -9.37 9.20
C THR A 50 4.40 -8.16 9.92
N THR A 51 5.69 -7.88 9.73
CA THR A 51 6.37 -6.74 10.36
C THR A 51 7.21 -5.96 9.35
N ILE A 52 7.31 -4.65 9.58
CA ILE A 52 8.07 -3.73 8.76
C ILE A 52 9.56 -4.14 8.66
N ALA A 53 10.14 -4.59 9.77
CA ALA A 53 11.52 -5.05 9.83
C ALA A 53 11.75 -6.26 8.91
N LYS A 54 10.85 -7.25 8.95
CA LYS A 54 10.95 -8.44 8.08
C LYS A 54 10.73 -8.09 6.60
N ALA A 55 9.78 -7.21 6.30
CA ALA A 55 9.57 -6.71 4.94
C ALA A 55 10.82 -6.02 4.39
N LYS A 56 11.46 -5.17 5.19
CA LYS A 56 12.73 -4.52 4.84
C LYS A 56 13.87 -5.51 4.68
N THR A 57 13.98 -6.52 5.54
CA THR A 57 14.98 -7.59 5.39
C THR A 57 14.81 -8.36 4.08
N ALA A 58 13.57 -8.66 3.67
CA ALA A 58 13.30 -9.30 2.38
C ALA A 58 13.82 -8.45 1.21
N VAL A 59 13.61 -7.13 1.23
CA VAL A 59 14.17 -6.20 0.23
C VAL A 59 15.70 -6.21 0.25
N LYS A 60 16.32 -6.02 1.42
CA LYS A 60 17.80 -5.98 1.57
C LYS A 60 18.48 -7.25 1.06
N ASN A 61 17.89 -8.42 1.30
CA ASN A 61 18.45 -9.69 0.85
C ASN A 61 18.26 -9.92 -0.66
N TRP A 62 17.19 -9.38 -1.23
CA TRP A 62 16.85 -9.58 -2.63
C TRP A 62 17.65 -8.66 -3.58
N VAL A 63 17.84 -7.40 -3.19
CA VAL A 63 18.43 -6.35 -4.05
C VAL A 63 19.80 -6.73 -4.61
N PRO A 64 20.81 -7.14 -3.81
CA PRO A 64 22.15 -7.42 -4.32
C PRO A 64 22.18 -8.44 -5.45
N LYS A 65 21.21 -9.36 -5.48
CA LYS A 65 21.16 -10.48 -6.42
C LYS A 65 20.26 -10.22 -7.63
N ASN A 66 19.31 -9.28 -7.54
CA ASN A 66 18.20 -9.21 -8.50
C ASN A 66 17.84 -7.80 -8.98
N TRP A 67 18.50 -6.74 -8.48
CA TRP A 67 18.14 -5.35 -8.81
C TRP A 67 18.24 -5.04 -10.31
N LYS A 68 19.07 -5.79 -11.05
CA LYS A 68 19.13 -5.79 -12.51
C LYS A 68 19.20 -7.22 -13.06
N ALA A 69 18.67 -7.43 -14.25
CA ALA A 69 18.91 -8.64 -15.03
C ALA A 69 20.33 -8.64 -15.62
N ALA A 70 20.89 -9.82 -15.89
CA ALA A 70 22.27 -9.97 -16.38
C ALA A 70 22.57 -9.16 -17.65
N ASN A 71 21.61 -9.13 -18.60
CA ASN A 71 21.75 -8.43 -19.88
C ASN A 71 21.07 -7.06 -19.91
N ALA A 72 20.60 -6.56 -18.76
CA ALA A 72 20.04 -5.22 -18.70
C ALA A 72 21.13 -4.18 -18.94
N LYS A 73 20.84 -3.18 -19.77
CA LYS A 73 21.68 -1.98 -19.96
C LYS A 73 21.01 -0.82 -19.20
N PRO A 74 21.43 -0.52 -17.96
CA PRO A 74 20.83 0.56 -17.20
C PRO A 74 21.13 1.91 -17.86
N ASP A 75 20.14 2.81 -17.85
CA ASP A 75 20.36 4.19 -18.25
C ASP A 75 21.09 4.92 -17.10
N ALA A 76 22.32 5.37 -17.37
CA ALA A 76 23.14 6.08 -16.39
C ALA A 76 22.49 7.40 -15.90
N LYS A 77 21.58 8.00 -16.67
CA LYS A 77 20.83 9.20 -16.25
C LYS A 77 19.72 8.88 -15.25
N ASN A 78 19.21 7.65 -15.24
CA ASN A 78 18.18 7.23 -14.29
C ASN A 78 18.82 6.87 -12.94
N GLN A 79 18.47 7.54 -11.85
CA GLN A 79 19.00 7.23 -10.51
C GLN A 79 18.67 5.81 -10.05
N LEU A 80 17.60 5.19 -10.56
CA LEU A 80 17.26 3.79 -10.27
C LEU A 80 18.25 2.79 -10.92
N SER A 81 19.15 3.25 -11.79
CA SER A 81 20.32 2.47 -12.23
C SER A 81 21.37 2.30 -11.13
N LYS A 82 21.28 3.07 -10.04
CA LYS A 82 22.18 2.96 -8.89
C LYS A 82 21.54 2.05 -7.85
N GLN A 83 22.14 0.87 -7.61
CA GLN A 83 21.63 -0.14 -6.69
C GLN A 83 21.28 0.44 -5.30
N ALA A 84 22.17 1.22 -4.70
CA ALA A 84 21.96 1.80 -3.37
C ALA A 84 20.74 2.74 -3.33
N TYR A 85 20.54 3.53 -4.39
CA TYR A 85 19.41 4.43 -4.51
C TYR A 85 18.09 3.66 -4.69
N ALA A 86 18.06 2.69 -5.61
CA ALA A 86 16.88 1.83 -5.81
C ALA A 86 16.52 1.06 -4.53
N GLN A 87 17.52 0.57 -3.80
CA GLN A 87 17.32 -0.05 -2.49
C GLN A 87 16.69 0.93 -1.50
N ASN A 88 17.25 2.13 -1.37
CA ASN A 88 16.72 3.13 -0.45
C ASN A 88 15.25 3.48 -0.77
N LYS A 89 14.92 3.67 -2.06
CA LYS A 89 13.55 3.90 -2.51
C LYS A 89 12.61 2.75 -2.17
N ALA A 90 13.05 1.51 -2.33
CA ALA A 90 12.26 0.35 -1.91
C ALA A 90 12.07 0.29 -0.39
N LEU A 91 13.10 0.61 0.40
CA LEU A 91 13.00 0.60 1.87
C LEU A 91 12.05 1.69 2.40
N THR A 92 12.12 2.90 1.85
CA THR A 92 11.21 3.99 2.22
C THR A 92 9.80 3.77 1.67
N PHE A 93 9.67 3.08 0.53
CA PHE A 93 8.38 2.59 0.06
C PHE A 93 7.75 1.63 1.06
N ILE A 94 8.53 0.72 1.67
CA ILE A 94 8.02 -0.14 2.75
C ILE A 94 7.55 0.68 3.96
N ASP A 95 8.28 1.74 4.35
CA ASP A 95 7.81 2.64 5.42
C ASP A 95 6.46 3.27 5.07
N TYR A 96 6.35 3.83 3.88
CA TYR A 96 5.11 4.38 3.33
C TYR A 96 3.95 3.37 3.42
N ARG A 97 4.14 2.13 2.97
CA ARG A 97 3.06 1.12 2.97
C ARG A 97 2.55 0.81 4.36
N TYR A 98 3.43 0.72 5.35
CA TYR A 98 3.02 0.49 6.74
C TYR A 98 2.32 1.72 7.34
N SER A 99 2.82 2.92 7.05
CA SER A 99 2.17 4.16 7.47
C SER A 99 0.80 4.37 6.82
N LEU A 100 0.61 3.97 5.57
CA LEU A 100 -0.69 4.00 4.89
C LEU A 100 -1.70 3.08 5.56
N LYS A 101 -1.31 1.84 5.88
CA LYS A 101 -2.16 0.90 6.64
C LYS A 101 -2.59 1.50 7.97
N LYS A 102 -1.66 2.13 8.70
CA LYS A 102 -1.94 2.81 9.96
C LYS A 102 -2.90 3.98 9.77
N TYR A 103 -2.70 4.80 8.75
CA TYR A 103 -3.55 5.95 8.44
C TYR A 103 -4.99 5.54 8.08
N ILE A 104 -5.17 4.56 7.20
CA ILE A 104 -6.50 4.07 6.83
C ILE A 104 -7.23 3.46 8.04
N ASN A 105 -6.51 2.71 8.89
CA ASN A 105 -7.08 2.20 10.13
C ASN A 105 -7.42 3.32 11.13
N TYR A 106 -6.63 4.38 11.18
CA TYR A 106 -6.94 5.56 11.97
C TYR A 106 -8.25 6.20 11.50
N LEU A 107 -8.41 6.48 10.20
CA LEU A 107 -9.65 7.02 9.64
C LEU A 107 -10.85 6.12 9.94
N TYR A 108 -10.72 4.81 9.74
CA TYR A 108 -11.75 3.82 10.04
C TYR A 108 -12.18 3.87 11.52
N ASN A 109 -11.21 3.84 12.44
CA ASN A 109 -11.49 3.85 13.88
C ASN A 109 -12.15 5.17 14.30
N GLN A 110 -11.64 6.30 13.81
CA GLN A 110 -12.20 7.62 14.11
C GLN A 110 -13.61 7.77 13.58
N ALA A 111 -13.88 7.33 12.36
CA ALA A 111 -15.22 7.40 11.77
C ALA A 111 -16.27 6.64 12.61
N ILE A 112 -15.89 5.50 13.20
CA ILE A 112 -16.77 4.73 14.10
C ILE A 112 -16.86 5.40 15.47
N SER A 113 -15.73 5.75 16.09
CA SER A 113 -15.72 6.25 17.47
C SER A 113 -16.43 7.59 17.62
N THR A 114 -16.37 8.45 16.60
CA THR A 114 -17.11 9.71 16.56
C THR A 114 -18.56 9.56 16.10
N LYS A 115 -19.00 8.32 15.80
CA LYS A 115 -20.31 7.98 15.24
C LYS A 115 -20.60 8.66 13.90
N TYR A 116 -19.56 9.12 13.20
CA TYR A 116 -19.69 9.70 11.87
C TYR A 116 -20.19 8.67 10.85
N LEU A 117 -19.61 7.47 10.90
CA LEU A 117 -20.01 6.30 10.14
C LEU A 117 -20.37 5.14 11.06
N THR A 118 -21.36 4.36 10.65
CA THR A 118 -21.58 3.01 11.20
C THR A 118 -20.41 2.09 10.84
N LYS A 119 -20.30 0.95 11.53
CA LYS A 119 -19.28 -0.06 11.23
C LYS A 119 -19.33 -0.54 9.78
N ALA A 120 -20.52 -0.72 9.22
CA ALA A 120 -20.70 -1.13 7.83
C ALA A 120 -20.23 -0.06 6.83
N GLU A 121 -20.60 1.21 7.06
CA GLU A 121 -20.15 2.33 6.24
C GLU A 121 -18.61 2.52 6.33
N ALA A 122 -18.03 2.41 7.52
CA ALA A 122 -16.59 2.51 7.72
C ALA A 122 -15.83 1.37 7.03
N ASN A 123 -16.36 0.14 7.05
CA ASN A 123 -15.83 -0.98 6.26
C ASN A 123 -15.85 -0.67 4.77
N ASN A 124 -16.96 -0.13 4.26
CA ASN A 124 -17.07 0.28 2.86
C ASN A 124 -16.05 1.39 2.50
N MET A 125 -15.87 2.38 3.37
CA MET A 125 -14.85 3.43 3.21
C MET A 125 -13.44 2.82 3.10
N LYS A 126 -13.10 1.89 4.00
CA LYS A 126 -11.81 1.21 3.98
C LYS A 126 -11.62 0.39 2.68
N THR A 127 -12.66 -0.31 2.23
CA THR A 127 -12.65 -1.05 0.95
C THR A 127 -12.41 -0.10 -0.23
N MET A 128 -13.10 1.05 -0.27
CA MET A 128 -12.90 2.07 -1.32
C MET A 128 -11.46 2.58 -1.35
N PHE A 129 -10.87 2.84 -0.17
CA PHE A 129 -9.48 3.31 -0.09
C PHE A 129 -8.50 2.29 -0.67
N TRP A 130 -8.63 1.00 -0.30
CA TRP A 130 -7.77 -0.05 -0.84
C TRP A 130 -7.97 -0.32 -2.33
N ALA A 131 -9.21 -0.20 -2.82
CA ALA A 131 -9.49 -0.28 -4.25
C ALA A 131 -8.82 0.87 -5.02
N ALA A 132 -8.90 2.10 -4.50
CA ALA A 132 -8.20 3.25 -5.06
C ALA A 132 -6.68 3.05 -5.06
N ASP A 133 -6.11 2.54 -3.97
CA ASP A 133 -4.67 2.27 -3.84
C ASP A 133 -4.18 1.23 -4.85
N THR A 134 -4.97 0.18 -5.07
CA THR A 134 -4.69 -0.85 -6.07
C THR A 134 -4.72 -0.26 -7.48
N LYS A 135 -5.77 0.50 -7.83
CA LYS A 135 -5.90 1.19 -9.13
C LYS A 135 -4.74 2.18 -9.38
N ALA A 136 -4.29 2.86 -8.33
CA ALA A 136 -3.20 3.82 -8.38
C ALA A 136 -1.80 3.19 -8.45
N ASN A 137 -1.69 1.86 -8.53
CA ASN A 137 -0.42 1.14 -8.39
C ASN A 137 0.37 1.55 -7.14
N ASN A 138 -0.34 1.66 -6.01
CA ASN A 138 0.15 2.13 -4.73
C ASN A 138 0.74 3.55 -4.70
N ASN A 139 0.45 4.42 -5.67
CA ASN A 139 0.85 5.84 -5.63
C ASN A 139 -0.09 6.64 -4.72
N TYR A 140 0.42 7.25 -3.64
CA TYR A 140 -0.41 7.89 -2.62
C TYR A 140 -1.26 9.06 -3.15
N THR A 141 -0.66 9.97 -3.94
CA THR A 141 -1.38 11.13 -4.48
C THR A 141 -2.57 10.70 -5.33
N VAL A 142 -2.35 9.77 -6.25
CA VAL A 142 -3.41 9.22 -7.11
C VAL A 142 -4.42 8.42 -6.30
N THR A 143 -3.96 7.70 -5.28
CA THR A 143 -4.83 6.96 -4.34
C THR A 143 -5.81 7.90 -3.64
N CYS A 144 -5.31 8.98 -3.04
CA CYS A 144 -6.15 9.94 -2.31
C CYS A 144 -7.16 10.63 -3.22
N GLN A 145 -6.74 11.05 -4.42
CA GLN A 145 -7.65 11.65 -5.40
C GLN A 145 -8.76 10.67 -5.82
N THR A 146 -8.38 9.43 -6.16
CA THR A 146 -9.34 8.39 -6.58
C THR A 146 -10.30 8.02 -5.45
N PHE A 147 -9.77 7.84 -4.23
CA PHE A 147 -10.57 7.56 -3.04
C PHE A 147 -11.55 8.69 -2.74
N MET A 148 -11.09 9.95 -2.69
CA MET A 148 -11.96 11.08 -2.36
C MET A 148 -13.08 11.27 -3.36
N MET A 149 -12.79 11.14 -4.66
CA MET A 149 -13.81 11.22 -5.71
C MET A 149 -14.91 10.16 -5.52
N GLU A 150 -14.53 8.91 -5.23
CA GLU A 150 -15.50 7.83 -5.01
C GLU A 150 -16.24 7.99 -3.67
N ALA A 151 -15.53 8.37 -2.61
CA ALA A 151 -16.10 8.55 -1.28
C ALA A 151 -17.11 9.70 -1.23
N MET A 152 -16.83 10.83 -1.88
CA MET A 152 -17.76 11.97 -1.94
C MET A 152 -19.05 11.65 -2.70
N GLN A 153 -19.01 10.71 -3.65
CA GLN A 153 -20.21 10.24 -4.35
C GLN A 153 -21.06 9.31 -3.48
N LYS A 154 -20.43 8.46 -2.66
CA LYS A 154 -21.11 7.39 -1.92
C LYS A 154 -21.44 7.71 -0.46
N ILE A 155 -20.67 8.62 0.17
CA ILE A 155 -20.85 8.99 1.59
C ILE A 155 -21.45 10.39 1.64
N LYS A 156 -22.78 10.45 1.83
CA LYS A 156 -23.54 11.70 1.96
C LYS A 156 -23.83 11.97 3.44
N LYS A 157 -22.95 12.75 4.08
CA LYS A 157 -23.00 13.09 5.52
C LYS A 157 -22.65 14.57 5.70
N THR A 158 -23.00 15.10 6.86
CA THR A 158 -22.58 16.43 7.34
C THR A 158 -21.85 16.27 8.68
N PRO A 159 -20.63 16.80 8.86
CA PRO A 159 -19.79 17.44 7.84
C PRO A 159 -19.46 16.48 6.68
N THR A 160 -19.03 17.01 5.54
CA THR A 160 -18.76 16.17 4.37
C THR A 160 -17.60 15.20 4.65
N ILE A 161 -17.50 14.12 3.87
CA ILE A 161 -16.39 13.18 4.02
C ILE A 161 -15.04 13.87 3.75
N GLN A 162 -15.02 14.87 2.87
CA GLN A 162 -13.82 15.66 2.59
C GLN A 162 -13.39 16.48 3.80
N ASP A 163 -14.32 17.18 4.44
CA ASP A 163 -14.03 17.97 5.64
C ASP A 163 -13.54 17.06 6.77
N SER A 164 -14.24 15.93 6.95
CA SER A 164 -13.93 14.95 7.99
C SER A 164 -12.56 14.32 7.78
N VAL A 165 -12.24 13.88 6.55
CA VAL A 165 -10.91 13.34 6.23
C VAL A 165 -9.84 14.40 6.41
N THR A 166 -10.08 15.66 6.02
CA THR A 166 -9.11 16.74 6.16
C THR A 166 -8.78 17.01 7.63
N ASP A 167 -9.79 17.18 8.49
CA ASP A 167 -9.61 17.36 9.94
C ASP A 167 -8.88 16.17 10.57
N LEU A 168 -9.33 14.95 10.28
CA LEU A 168 -8.70 13.73 10.79
C LEU A 168 -7.26 13.57 10.28
N THR A 169 -6.96 13.99 9.06
CA THR A 169 -5.59 13.99 8.52
C THR A 169 -4.71 14.95 9.32
N GLY A 170 -5.21 16.15 9.64
CA GLY A 170 -4.48 17.11 10.48
C GLY A 170 -4.21 16.57 11.89
N LYS A 171 -5.20 15.90 12.50
CA LYS A 171 -5.03 15.23 13.80
C LYS A 171 -4.04 14.07 13.72
N PHE A 172 -4.10 13.25 12.66
CA PHE A 172 -3.15 12.17 12.42
C PHE A 172 -1.72 12.70 12.27
N ALA A 173 -1.53 13.76 11.48
CA ALA A 173 -0.23 14.38 11.24
C ALA A 173 0.42 14.88 12.53
N LYS A 174 -0.36 15.51 13.42
CA LYS A 174 0.12 15.97 14.74
C LYS A 174 0.52 14.81 15.64
N ALA A 175 -0.29 13.75 15.72
CA ALA A 175 -0.06 12.63 16.61
C ALA A 175 0.94 11.58 16.08
N ASN A 176 1.16 11.52 14.76
CA ASN A 176 1.94 10.49 14.07
C ASN A 176 2.85 11.11 13.00
N ALA A 177 3.61 12.15 13.36
CA ALA A 177 4.40 12.96 12.42
C ALA A 177 5.29 12.12 11.48
N LYS A 178 5.95 11.07 11.99
CA LYS A 178 6.77 10.17 11.18
C LYS A 178 5.95 9.39 10.14
N ASP A 179 4.81 8.83 10.54
CA ASP A 179 3.95 8.10 9.62
C ASP A 179 3.36 9.02 8.57
N TYR A 180 2.96 10.22 8.97
CA TYR A 180 2.46 11.23 8.05
C TYR A 180 3.52 11.67 7.04
N ALA A 181 4.78 11.84 7.46
CA ALA A 181 5.90 12.12 6.56
C ALA A 181 6.11 10.97 5.56
N ASN A 182 5.99 9.72 6.00
CA ASN A 182 6.07 8.56 5.11
C ASN A 182 4.94 8.52 4.07
N LEU A 183 3.76 9.08 4.34
CA LEU A 183 2.67 9.18 3.35
C LEU A 183 3.06 10.09 2.17
N GLN A 184 3.99 11.02 2.37
CA GLN A 184 4.51 11.92 1.32
C GLN A 184 5.56 11.23 0.42
N TRP A 185 5.69 9.91 0.49
CA TRP A 185 6.65 9.16 -0.31
C TRP A 185 6.39 9.34 -1.81
N THR A 186 7.47 9.57 -2.54
CA THR A 186 7.47 9.64 -4.00
C THR A 186 8.62 8.81 -4.56
N LEU A 187 8.41 8.31 -5.79
CA LEU A 187 9.47 7.69 -6.58
C LEU A 187 10.25 8.76 -7.34
#